data_AF-A0A919LYM8-F1
#
_entry.id   AF-A0A919LYM8-F1
#
_cell.length_a   1.000
_cell.length_b   1.000
_cell.length_c   1.000
_cell.angle_alpha   90.00
_cell.angle_beta   90.00
_cell.angle_gamma   90.00
#
_symmetry.space_group_name_H-M   'P 1'
#
loop_
_entity.id
_entity.type
_entity.pdbx_description
1 polymer ?
#
loop_
_entity_poly.entity_id
_entity_poly.type
_entity_poly.pdbx_seq_one_letter_code
_entity_poly.pdbx_strand_id
1 'polypeptide(L)'
;MTSSSSLGSTRIILEFNFDRDINGAARDVQAAINAAQSLLPSGMPSRPTYRKANPSDAPIMILTLTSDTYSQGELYDFASTQLAQTIAQIDGVGDVDVGGSSLPAVRVDLNPQALFNRACRWTRCAPPSATPTCANRRGAGGQRAPLAGADQR
;
A
#
# COMPACT_ATOMS: atom_id res chain seq x y z
N MET A 1 11.41 27.27 4.33
CA MET A 1 10.42 26.55 3.50
C MET A 1 11.15 25.96 2.32
N THR A 2 11.01 24.66 2.11
CA THR A 2 11.69 23.92 1.04
C THR A 2 10.65 23.13 0.26
N SER A 3 10.63 23.23 -1.07
CA SER A 3 9.70 22.49 -1.93
C SER A 3 10.45 21.53 -2.85
N SER A 4 9.88 20.35 -3.04
CA SER A 4 10.36 19.33 -3.96
C SER A 4 9.17 18.78 -4.75
N SER A 5 9.27 18.81 -6.08
CA SER A 5 8.20 18.36 -6.97
C SER A 5 8.68 17.21 -7.85
N SER A 6 7.86 16.19 -8.02
CA SER A 6 8.06 15.07 -8.95
C SER A 6 6.77 14.79 -9.73
N LEU A 7 6.86 13.98 -10.79
CA LEU A 7 5.70 13.62 -11.61
C LEU A 7 4.61 12.97 -10.72
N GLY A 8 3.47 13.65 -10.58
CA GLY A 8 2.34 13.17 -9.80
C GLY A 8 2.43 13.40 -8.28
N SER A 9 3.51 13.99 -7.76
CA SER A 9 3.59 14.35 -6.33
C SER A 9 4.39 15.62 -6.07
N THR A 10 3.87 16.46 -5.17
CA THR A 10 4.58 17.65 -4.68
C THR A 10 4.70 17.56 -3.16
N ARG A 11 5.92 17.77 -2.64
CA ARG A 11 6.21 17.81 -1.20
C ARG A 11 6.71 19.19 -0.82
N ILE A 12 6.11 19.77 0.23
CA ILE A 12 6.51 21.06 0.79
C ILE A 12 6.87 20.83 2.26
N ILE A 13 8.07 21.24 2.65
CA ILE A 13 8.57 21.19 4.03
C ILE A 13 8.52 22.60 4.60
N LEU A 14 7.71 22.76 5.64
CA LEU A 14 7.56 24.00 6.40
C LEU A 14 8.38 23.89 7.67
N GLU A 15 9.40 24.72 7.77
CA GLU A 15 10.20 24.87 8.98
C GLU A 15 9.67 26.08 9.75
N PHE A 16 9.44 25.90 11.03
CA PHE A 16 8.98 26.94 11.94
C PHE A 16 10.04 27.17 13.01
N ASN A 17 10.13 28.40 13.52
CA ASN A 17 10.99 28.71 14.65
C ASN A 17 10.51 27.96 15.91
N PHE A 18 11.45 27.60 16.78
CA PHE A 18 11.19 26.81 18.01
C PHE A 18 10.16 27.42 18.96
N ASP A 19 10.02 28.75 18.98
CA ASP A 19 9.09 29.46 19.87
C ASP A 19 7.61 29.35 19.45
N ARG A 20 7.33 28.76 18.28
CA ARG A 20 5.97 28.66 17.74
C ARG A 20 5.32 27.33 18.11
N ASP A 21 4.13 27.39 18.71
CA ASP A 21 3.33 26.20 18.98
C ASP A 21 2.97 25.47 17.67
N ILE A 22 3.41 24.22 17.57
CA ILE A 22 3.16 23.33 16.44
C ILE A 22 1.67 23.05 16.24
N ASN A 23 0.86 23.11 17.29
CA ASN A 23 -0.59 22.90 17.21
C ASN A 23 -1.32 24.12 16.61
N GLY A 24 -0.82 25.33 16.86
CA GLY A 24 -1.25 26.54 16.16
C GLY A 24 -0.86 26.50 14.69
N ALA A 25 0.41 26.20 14.39
CA ALA A 25 0.90 26.09 13.02
C ALA A 25 0.16 25.03 12.19
N ALA A 26 -0.17 23.87 12.78
CA ALA A 26 -0.95 22.82 12.12
C ALA A 26 -2.36 23.30 11.72
N ARG A 27 -3.03 24.08 12.57
CA ARG A 27 -4.35 24.67 12.27
C ARG A 27 -4.26 25.68 11.13
N ASP A 28 -3.23 26.52 11.12
CA ASP A 28 -2.99 27.48 10.04
C ASP A 28 -2.73 26.78 8.71
N VAL A 29 -1.93 25.70 8.71
CA VAL A 29 -1.65 24.91 7.51
C VAL A 29 -2.92 24.24 6.99
N GLN A 30 -3.77 23.68 7.85
CA GLN A 30 -5.05 23.11 7.43
C GLN A 30 -5.98 24.19 6.84
N ALA A 31 -6.04 25.38 7.43
CA ALA A 31 -6.81 26.50 6.90
C ALA A 31 -6.29 26.96 5.53
N ALA A 32 -4.96 27.05 5.38
CA ALA A 32 -4.32 27.40 4.11
C ALA A 32 -4.58 26.34 3.02
N ILE A 33 -4.52 25.05 3.36
CA ILE A 33 -4.90 23.96 2.44
C ILE A 33 -6.36 24.10 2.02
N ASN A 34 -7.27 24.37 2.96
CA ASN A 34 -8.68 24.56 2.66
C ASN A 34 -8.93 25.77 1.75
N ALA A 35 -8.21 26.88 1.96
CA ALA A 35 -8.29 28.06 1.10
C ALA A 35 -7.72 27.80 -0.31
N ALA A 36 -6.63 27.02 -0.41
CA ALA A 36 -5.99 26.71 -1.67
C ALA A 36 -6.72 25.64 -2.50
N GLN A 37 -7.70 24.92 -1.93
CA GLN A 37 -8.43 23.85 -2.63
C GLN A 37 -9.08 24.30 -3.94
N SER A 38 -9.52 25.56 -4.03
CA SER A 38 -10.11 26.13 -5.24
C SER A 38 -9.10 26.37 -6.37
N LEU A 39 -7.81 26.45 -6.04
CA LEU A 39 -6.70 26.64 -6.99
C LEU A 39 -6.07 25.30 -7.43
N LEU A 40 -6.50 24.19 -6.84
CA LEU A 40 -5.99 22.86 -7.17
C LEU A 40 -6.78 22.23 -8.33
N PRO A 41 -6.09 21.67 -9.35
CA PRO A 41 -6.74 20.89 -10.40
C PRO A 41 -7.60 19.74 -9.84
N SER A 42 -8.82 19.58 -10.35
CA SER A 42 -9.78 18.54 -9.93
C SER A 42 -9.38 17.11 -10.32
N GLY A 43 -8.33 16.94 -11.14
CA GLY A 43 -7.81 15.65 -11.60
C GLY A 43 -6.81 14.98 -10.65
N MET A 44 -6.64 15.46 -9.41
CA MET A 44 -5.72 14.83 -8.46
C MET A 44 -6.27 13.51 -7.91
N PRO A 45 -5.46 12.42 -7.90
CA PRO A 45 -5.87 11.12 -7.35
C PRO A 45 -6.14 11.16 -5.83
N SER A 46 -5.48 12.06 -5.11
CA SER A 46 -5.64 12.22 -3.66
C SER A 46 -5.54 13.69 -3.27
N ARG A 47 -6.27 14.08 -2.22
CA ARG A 47 -6.20 15.42 -1.68
C ARG A 47 -4.86 15.63 -0.96
N PRO A 48 -4.30 16.85 -0.96
CA PRO A 48 -3.12 17.15 -0.17
C PRO A 48 -3.37 16.84 1.30
N THR A 49 -2.42 16.17 1.93
CA THR A 49 -2.42 15.90 3.37
C THR A 49 -1.21 16.58 4.00
N TYR A 50 -1.32 16.91 5.28
CA TYR A 50 -0.20 17.40 6.07
C TYR A 50 0.07 16.40 7.20
N ARG A 51 1.33 16.33 7.63
CA ARG A 51 1.71 15.64 8.85
C ARG A 51 2.68 16.51 9.63
N LYS A 52 2.66 16.38 10.95
CA LYS A 52 3.73 16.89 11.80
C LYS A 52 4.94 15.99 11.57
N ALA A 53 6.06 16.56 11.15
CA ALA A 53 7.31 15.83 11.00
C ALA A 53 8.25 16.26 12.12
N ASN A 54 8.81 15.30 12.85
CA ASN A 54 9.84 15.59 13.83
C ASN A 54 11.20 15.31 13.18
N PRO A 55 12.14 16.26 13.12
CA PRO A 55 13.49 15.98 12.61
C PRO A 55 14.24 14.92 13.44
N SER A 56 13.76 14.55 14.62
CA SER A 56 14.21 13.38 15.39
C SER A 56 13.79 12.04 14.76
N ASP A 57 12.91 12.04 13.75
CA ASP A 57 12.49 10.86 12.98
C ASP A 57 13.58 10.41 11.98
N ALA A 58 14.76 11.05 11.99
CA ALA A 58 15.91 10.55 11.24
C ALA A 58 16.39 9.20 11.83
N PRO A 59 16.68 8.18 11.01
CA PRO A 59 17.07 6.87 11.52
C PRO A 59 18.36 6.98 12.37
N ILE A 60 18.28 6.59 13.65
CA ILE A 60 19.44 6.55 14.55
C ILE A 60 20.28 5.28 14.28
N MET A 61 19.63 4.21 13.80
CA MET A 61 20.26 2.92 13.54
C MET A 61 19.65 2.26 12.30
N ILE A 62 20.49 1.69 11.43
CA ILE A 62 20.07 0.89 10.28
C ILE A 62 20.57 -0.54 10.52
N LEU A 63 19.65 -1.50 10.51
CA LEU A 63 19.96 -2.92 10.69
C LEU A 63 19.68 -3.65 9.38
N THR A 64 20.65 -4.44 8.92
CA THR A 64 20.53 -5.26 7.71
C THR A 64 20.41 -6.73 8.09
N LEU A 65 19.36 -7.39 7.59
CA LEU A 65 19.11 -8.81 7.80
C LEU A 65 19.58 -9.60 6.59
N THR A 66 20.45 -10.58 6.81
CA THR A 66 20.93 -11.51 5.78
C THR A 66 20.82 -12.93 6.30
N SER A 67 20.33 -13.85 5.47
CA SER A 67 20.32 -15.29 5.77
C SER A 67 20.62 -16.08 4.51
N ASP A 68 21.37 -17.18 4.67
CA ASP A 68 21.67 -18.13 3.60
C ASP A 68 20.54 -19.16 3.40
N THR A 69 19.62 -19.29 4.37
CA THR A 69 18.58 -20.33 4.38
C THR A 69 17.18 -19.82 4.07
N TYR A 70 16.90 -18.53 4.32
CA TYR A 70 15.58 -17.92 4.15
C TYR A 70 15.52 -17.07 2.89
N SER A 71 14.39 -17.14 2.18
CA SER A 71 14.17 -16.24 1.03
C SER A 71 13.96 -14.79 1.50
N GLN A 72 14.19 -13.83 0.60
CA GLN A 72 14.07 -12.41 0.94
C GLN A 72 12.66 -11.99 1.41
N GLY A 73 11.62 -12.66 0.90
CA GLY A 73 10.24 -12.40 1.34
C GLY A 73 9.93 -12.95 2.74
N GLU A 74 10.44 -14.14 3.06
CA GLU A 74 10.31 -14.71 4.42
C GLU A 74 11.12 -13.91 5.44
N LEU A 75 12.30 -13.43 5.06
CA LEU A 75 13.09 -12.53 5.90
C LEU A 75 12.36 -11.22 6.18
N TYR A 76 11.69 -10.65 5.17
CA TYR A 76 10.88 -9.45 5.34
C TYR A 76 9.66 -9.70 6.27
N ASP A 77 8.97 -10.82 6.10
CA ASP A 77 7.84 -11.19 6.95
C ASP A 77 8.29 -11.36 8.41
N PHE A 78 9.39 -12.06 8.63
CA PHE A 78 10.00 -12.21 9.95
C PHE A 78 10.44 -10.85 10.55
N ALA A 79 11.05 -9.99 9.73
CA ALA A 79 11.48 -8.65 10.15
C ALA A 79 10.28 -7.79 10.57
N SER A 80 9.20 -7.81 9.80
CA SER A 80 8.03 -6.96 10.04
C SER A 80 7.14 -7.46 11.18
N THR A 81 6.99 -8.78 11.35
CA THR A 81 6.06 -9.35 12.33
C THR A 81 6.69 -9.57 13.70
N GLN A 82 7.95 -10.00 13.78
CA GLN A 82 8.64 -10.24 15.05
C GLN A 82 9.63 -9.14 15.40
N LEU A 83 10.58 -8.86 14.50
CA LEU A 83 11.71 -8.01 14.86
C LEU A 83 11.28 -6.55 15.07
N ALA A 84 10.49 -6.00 14.16
CA ALA A 84 10.00 -4.63 14.24
C ALA A 84 9.15 -4.41 15.49
N GLN A 85 8.24 -5.35 15.80
CA GLN A 85 7.41 -5.27 17.01
C GLN A 85 8.24 -5.35 18.29
N THR A 86 9.32 -6.14 18.29
CA THR A 86 10.20 -6.28 19.45
C THR A 86 11.04 -5.02 19.67
N ILE A 87 11.60 -4.45 18.60
CA ILE A 87 12.41 -3.22 18.70
C ILE A 87 11.54 -2.03 19.10
N ALA A 88 10.32 -1.93 18.57
CA ALA A 88 9.38 -0.86 18.92
C ALA A 88 8.95 -0.86 20.40
N GLN A 89 9.13 -1.97 21.13
CA GLN A 89 8.83 -2.05 22.56
C GLN A 89 9.99 -1.59 23.46
N ILE A 90 11.19 -1.35 22.89
CA ILE A 90 12.36 -0.90 23.65
C ILE A 90 12.17 0.58 24.02
N ASP A 91 12.38 0.90 25.30
CA ASP A 91 12.26 2.28 25.78
C ASP A 91 13.27 3.20 25.07
N GLY A 92 12.76 4.33 24.55
CA GLY A 92 13.54 5.26 23.72
C GLY A 92 13.47 5.02 22.20
N VAL A 93 12.80 3.97 21.72
CA VAL A 93 12.53 3.79 20.29
C VAL A 93 11.27 4.56 19.89
N GLY A 94 11.42 5.49 18.94
CA GLY A 94 10.32 6.32 18.45
C GLY A 94 9.55 5.69 17.30
N ASP A 95 10.26 5.23 16.26
CA ASP A 95 9.68 4.61 15.08
C ASP A 95 10.63 3.55 14.51
N VAL A 96 10.07 2.54 13.85
CA VAL A 96 10.82 1.44 13.22
C VAL A 96 10.30 1.25 11.80
N ASP A 97 11.13 1.60 10.82
CA ASP A 97 10.82 1.38 9.41
C ASP A 97 11.53 0.13 8.89
N VAL A 98 10.79 -0.74 8.22
CA VAL A 98 11.32 -1.95 7.59
C VAL A 98 11.33 -1.74 6.08
N GLY A 99 12.50 -1.42 5.55
CA GLY A 99 12.75 -1.35 4.11
C GLY A 99 13.46 -2.59 3.59
N GLY A 100 13.36 -2.88 2.29
CA GLY A 100 14.36 -3.73 1.64
C GLY A 100 13.90 -4.96 0.84
N SER A 101 12.60 -5.22 0.64
CA SER A 101 12.03 -5.87 -0.56
C SER A 101 10.65 -6.47 -0.28
N SER A 102 9.87 -6.57 -1.36
CA SER A 102 8.48 -6.98 -1.51
C SER A 102 7.95 -7.97 -0.46
N LEU A 103 6.84 -7.60 0.18
CA LEU A 103 5.86 -8.57 0.68
C LEU A 103 5.71 -9.69 -0.37
N PRO A 104 5.61 -10.97 0.02
CA PRO A 104 5.33 -12.05 -0.92
C PRO A 104 4.02 -11.73 -1.66
N ALA A 105 4.16 -11.18 -2.87
CA ALA A 105 3.05 -10.81 -3.70
C ALA A 105 2.75 -11.99 -4.61
N VAL A 106 1.57 -12.59 -4.41
CA VAL A 106 1.07 -13.60 -5.35
C VAL A 106 0.78 -12.88 -6.67
N ARG A 107 1.73 -12.98 -7.60
CA ARG A 107 1.53 -12.51 -8.97
C ARG A 107 0.72 -13.55 -9.71
N VAL A 108 -0.53 -13.23 -9.98
CA VAL A 108 -1.38 -14.04 -10.85
C VAL A 108 -1.16 -13.56 -12.27
N ASP A 109 -0.26 -14.22 -12.99
CA ASP A 109 -0.08 -13.99 -14.41
C ASP A 109 -1.26 -14.60 -15.16
N LEU A 110 -2.08 -13.73 -15.73
CA LEU A 110 -3.25 -14.09 -16.50
C LEU A 110 -2.80 -14.53 -17.89
N ASN A 111 -2.95 -15.82 -18.23
CA ASN A 111 -2.72 -16.29 -19.60
C ASN A 111 -3.87 -15.82 -20.52
N PRO A 112 -3.62 -14.90 -21.47
CA PRO A 112 -4.67 -14.33 -22.32
C PRO A 112 -5.30 -15.35 -23.28
N GLN A 113 -4.57 -16.40 -23.67
CA GLN A 113 -5.10 -17.46 -24.56
C GLN A 113 -6.11 -18.35 -23.82
N ALA A 114 -5.84 -18.67 -22.56
CA ALA A 114 -6.77 -19.43 -21.73
C ALA A 114 -8.04 -18.61 -21.36
N LEU A 115 -7.91 -17.28 -21.22
CA LEU A 115 -9.03 -16.38 -20.96
C LEU A 115 -9.97 -16.22 -22.17
N PHE A 116 -9.42 -16.16 -23.38
CA PHE A 116 -10.20 -16.06 -24.61
C PHE A 116 -11.07 -17.30 -24.82
N ASN A 117 -10.52 -18.49 -24.56
CA ASN A 117 -11.25 -19.76 -24.64
C ASN A 117 -12.34 -19.90 -23.57
N ARG A 118 -12.25 -19.14 -22.46
CA ARG A 118 -13.24 -19.08 -21.38
C ARG A 118 -14.16 -17.86 -21.45
N ALA A 119 -14.18 -17.14 -22.59
CA ALA A 119 -15.03 -15.97 -22.86
C ALA A 119 -14.92 -14.83 -21.82
N CYS A 120 -13.82 -14.75 -21.07
CA CYS A 120 -13.62 -13.72 -20.05
C CYS A 120 -12.86 -12.52 -20.65
N ARG A 121 -13.57 -11.41 -20.85
CA ARG A 121 -13.02 -10.14 -21.35
C ARG A 121 -12.27 -9.38 -20.24
N TRP A 122 -11.06 -8.90 -20.54
CA TRP A 122 -10.13 -8.20 -19.63
C TRP A 122 -10.75 -7.02 -18.85
N THR A 123 -11.78 -6.37 -19.37
CA THR A 123 -12.43 -5.19 -18.74
C THR A 123 -13.21 -5.46 -17.45
N ARG A 124 -13.14 -6.66 -16.83
CA ARG A 124 -13.99 -6.99 -15.66
C ARG A 124 -13.29 -7.76 -14.53
N CYS A 125 -11.97 -7.70 -14.41
CA CYS A 125 -11.28 -8.16 -13.20
C CYS A 125 -11.17 -6.97 -12.22
N ALA A 126 -12.17 -6.82 -11.34
CA ALA A 126 -12.18 -5.87 -10.23
C ALA A 126 -11.58 -6.51 -8.97
N PRO A 127 -11.07 -5.70 -8.00
CA PRO A 127 -10.44 -6.20 -6.77
C PRO A 127 -11.34 -7.11 -5.90
N PRO A 128 -10.73 -7.92 -5.00
CA PRO A 128 -11.36 -9.11 -4.39
C PRO A 128 -12.48 -8.86 -3.36
N SER A 129 -12.94 -7.63 -3.16
CA SER A 129 -13.98 -7.33 -2.14
C SER A 129 -15.43 -7.55 -2.62
N ALA A 130 -15.63 -8.03 -3.85
CA ALA A 130 -16.96 -8.35 -4.37
C ALA A 130 -16.99 -9.80 -4.86
N THR A 131 -17.93 -10.56 -4.31
CA THR A 131 -18.23 -11.97 -4.62
C THR A 131 -18.18 -12.23 -6.13
N PRO A 132 -17.42 -13.23 -6.61
CA PRO A 132 -17.26 -13.48 -8.04
C PRO A 132 -18.49 -14.22 -8.59
N THR A 133 -19.59 -13.51 -8.81
CA THR A 133 -20.72 -14.08 -9.56
C THR A 133 -20.49 -13.84 -11.04
N CYS A 134 -19.81 -14.78 -11.69
CA CYS A 134 -19.80 -14.89 -13.15
C CYS A 134 -21.21 -15.28 -13.58
N ALA A 135 -22.08 -14.30 -13.84
CA ALA A 135 -23.45 -14.55 -14.26
C ALA A 135 -23.51 -15.11 -15.69
N ASN A 136 -23.31 -16.42 -15.85
CA ASN A 136 -23.67 -17.13 -17.07
C ASN A 136 -25.19 -17.36 -17.05
N ARG A 137 -25.97 -16.36 -17.48
CA ARG A 137 -27.40 -16.53 -17.74
C ARG A 137 -27.57 -17.26 -19.07
N ARG A 138 -27.28 -18.56 -19.12
CA ARG A 138 -27.69 -19.45 -20.22
C ARG A 138 -28.82 -20.36 -19.74
N GLY A 139 -29.94 -20.26 -20.46
CA GLY A 139 -30.97 -21.28 -20.66
C GLY A 139 -31.25 -22.25 -19.51
N ALA A 140 -32.41 -22.06 -18.87
CA ALA A 140 -33.13 -23.16 -18.27
C ALA A 140 -33.33 -24.27 -19.32
N GLY A 141 -32.84 -25.47 -19.05
CA GLY A 141 -33.00 -26.62 -19.95
C GLY A 141 -32.06 -27.77 -19.57
N GLY A 142 -32.52 -28.60 -18.64
CA GLY A 142 -32.09 -29.96 -18.30
C GLY A 142 -30.72 -30.49 -18.76
N GLN A 143 -29.89 -30.89 -17.80
CA GLN A 143 -29.55 -32.29 -17.55
C GLN A 143 -28.56 -32.42 -16.37
N ARG A 144 -28.60 -33.59 -15.76
CA ARG A 144 -28.05 -33.98 -14.45
C ARG A 144 -26.51 -34.04 -14.43
N ALA A 145 -25.99 -34.01 -13.20
CA ALA A 145 -24.59 -34.25 -12.80
C ALA A 145 -24.01 -35.60 -13.32
N PRO A 146 -22.68 -35.87 -13.17
CA PRO A 146 -22.19 -36.32 -11.87
C PRO A 146 -20.82 -35.77 -11.44
N LEU A 147 -20.62 -35.78 -10.13
CA LEU A 147 -19.34 -35.74 -9.45
C LEU A 147 -18.55 -37.01 -9.81
N ALA A 148 -17.35 -36.87 -10.35
CA ALA A 148 -16.37 -37.95 -10.46
C ALA A 148 -15.02 -37.42 -9.98
N GLY A 149 -14.46 -38.08 -8.96
CA GLY A 149 -13.16 -37.78 -8.38
C GLY A 149 -11.99 -38.45 -9.11
N ALA A 150 -10.85 -38.41 -8.43
CA ALA A 150 -9.50 -38.88 -8.81
C ALA A 150 -8.82 -37.99 -9.88
N ASP A 151 -7.54 -37.62 -9.75
CA ASP A 151 -6.44 -38.41 -9.21
C ASP A 151 -5.27 -37.50 -8.77
N GLN A 152 -4.56 -37.94 -7.74
CA GLN A 152 -3.30 -37.40 -7.24
C GLN A 152 -2.16 -38.07 -8.02
N ARG A 153 -1.26 -37.26 -8.59
CA ARG A 153 0.19 -37.54 -8.67
C ARG A 153 0.95 -36.28 -9.04
#